data_AF-A0A1J3CNK0-F1
#
_entry.id   AF-A0A1J3CNK0-F1
#
_cell.length_a   1.000
_cell.length_b   1.000
_cell.length_c   1.000
_cell.angle_alpha   90.00
_cell.angle_beta   90.00
_cell.angle_gamma   90.00
#
_symmetry.space_group_name_H-M   'P 1'
#
loop_
_entity.id
_entity.type
_entity.pdbx_description
1 polymer ?
#
loop_
_entity_poly.entity_id
_entity_poly.type
_entity_poly.pdbx_seq_one_letter_code
_entity_poly.pdbx_strand_id
1 'polypeptide(L)'
;EMTKRRGDRDVHKETKEKPGWCSDPHLPPCAAFVEIMAPVFSREAWRCVWHMIQNDLVHGWGLDFALRRCVEPAHEKIGVVDSQWIIHQVIPSLGSQGESEKGKSPWQGVRERCRNEWTMFQNRVAEADKKYMEQHKVKG
;
A
#
# COMPACT_ATOMS: atom_id res chain seq x y z
N GLU A 1 -15.78 7.97 -5.67
CA GLU A 1 -15.05 8.78 -6.69
C GLU A 1 -13.67 9.29 -6.23
N MET A 2 -12.89 8.54 -5.45
CA MET A 2 -11.66 9.09 -4.83
C MET A 2 -10.59 9.53 -5.83
N THR A 3 -10.36 8.76 -6.90
CA THR A 3 -9.33 9.00 -7.92
C THR A 3 -9.78 9.91 -9.06
N LYS A 4 -11.02 10.39 -9.02
CA LYS A 4 -11.55 11.32 -10.03
C LYS A 4 -10.95 12.70 -9.78
N ARG A 5 -10.37 13.30 -10.83
CA ARG A 5 -9.85 14.67 -10.80
C ARG A 5 -10.95 15.67 -10.41
N ARG A 6 -10.64 16.63 -9.54
CA ARG A 6 -11.52 17.75 -9.18
C ARG A 6 -10.78 19.05 -9.48
N GLY A 7 -11.43 19.96 -10.20
CA GLY A 7 -10.78 21.18 -10.68
C GLY A 7 -10.58 22.26 -9.61
N ASP A 8 -11.13 22.07 -8.41
CA ASP A 8 -11.16 23.06 -7.33
C ASP A 8 -10.14 22.79 -6.21
N ARG A 9 -9.40 21.68 -6.26
CA ARG A 9 -8.48 21.23 -5.19
C ARG A 9 -7.29 20.51 -5.79
N ASP A 10 -6.17 20.52 -5.06
CA ASP A 10 -4.96 19.78 -5.44
C ASP A 10 -4.85 18.40 -4.75
N VAL A 11 -5.58 18.22 -3.64
CA VAL A 11 -5.52 17.00 -2.82
C VAL A 11 -6.92 16.57 -2.37
N HIS A 12 -7.25 15.29 -2.58
CA HIS A 12 -8.51 14.68 -2.15
C HIS A 12 -8.30 13.67 -1.04
N LYS A 13 -9.02 13.84 0.06
CA LYS A 13 -8.99 12.91 1.20
C LYS A 13 -10.32 12.20 1.43
N GLU A 14 -11.38 12.75 0.88
CA GLU A 14 -12.75 12.29 1.06
C GLU A 14 -13.34 11.83 -0.26
N THR A 15 -14.12 10.76 -0.20
CA THR A 15 -14.90 10.27 -1.34
C THR A 15 -16.36 10.12 -0.98
N LYS A 16 -17.23 10.42 -1.94
CA LYS A 16 -18.64 10.04 -1.88
C LYS A 16 -18.76 8.68 -2.55
N GLU A 17 -19.07 7.65 -1.77
CA GLU A 17 -19.37 6.31 -2.27
C GLU A 17 -20.86 5.99 -2.16
N LYS A 18 -21.29 4.93 -2.85
CA LYS A 18 -22.69 4.49 -2.83
C LYS A 18 -23.12 4.08 -1.40
N PRO A 19 -24.39 4.27 -1.03
CA PRO A 19 -24.91 3.76 0.25
C PRO A 19 -24.61 2.27 0.43
N GLY A 20 -24.12 1.87 1.60
CA GLY A 20 -23.77 0.47 1.92
C GLY A 20 -22.41 0.01 1.42
N TRP A 21 -21.64 0.85 0.70
CA TRP A 21 -20.29 0.50 0.24
C TRP A 21 -19.22 0.57 1.34
N CYS A 22 -19.50 1.34 2.39
CA CYS A 22 -18.59 1.60 3.48
C CYS A 22 -19.26 1.18 4.80
N SER A 23 -18.62 0.30 5.56
CA SER A 23 -19.03 0.04 6.95
C SER A 23 -18.67 1.23 7.85
N ASP A 24 -17.58 1.94 7.53
CA ASP A 24 -17.10 3.13 8.23
C ASP A 24 -16.49 4.10 7.21
N PRO A 25 -16.90 5.39 7.18
CA PRO A 25 -16.33 6.40 6.28
C PRO A 25 -14.87 6.76 6.58
N HIS A 26 -14.33 6.40 7.76
CA HIS A 26 -12.94 6.61 8.18
C HIS A 26 -12.04 5.38 7.98
N LEU A 27 -12.56 4.30 7.41
CA LEU A 27 -11.79 3.11 7.07
C LEU A 27 -11.74 2.86 5.55
N PRO A 28 -10.72 2.15 5.06
CA PRO A 28 -10.71 1.60 3.71
C PRO A 28 -11.99 0.79 3.43
N PRO A 29 -12.54 0.84 2.20
CA PRO A 29 -12.00 1.54 1.04
C PRO A 29 -12.37 3.04 0.97
N CYS A 30 -13.09 3.57 1.94
CA CYS A 30 -13.79 4.85 1.83
C CYS A 30 -13.05 6.05 2.42
N ALA A 31 -11.98 5.80 3.19
CA ALA A 31 -11.17 6.83 3.81
C ALA A 31 -9.76 6.81 3.26
N ALA A 32 -9.45 7.79 2.41
CA ALA A 32 -8.10 8.02 1.89
C ALA A 32 -7.36 6.75 1.40
N PHE A 33 -8.12 5.74 0.95
CA PHE A 33 -7.57 4.49 0.48
C PHE A 33 -7.67 4.48 -1.04
N VAL A 34 -6.52 4.37 -1.67
CA VAL A 34 -6.38 4.20 -3.11
C VAL A 34 -5.29 3.16 -3.29
N GLU A 35 -5.46 2.26 -4.26
CA GLU A 35 -4.36 1.40 -4.68
C GLU A 35 -3.17 2.29 -5.10
N ILE A 36 -2.12 2.29 -4.29
CA ILE A 36 -1.06 3.29 -4.43
C ILE A 36 -0.08 2.84 -5.50
N MET A 37 -0.18 3.44 -6.70
CA MET A 37 0.76 3.19 -7.79
C MET A 37 2.01 4.09 -7.73
N ALA A 38 1.89 5.31 -7.22
CA ALA A 38 2.98 6.28 -7.13
C ALA A 38 2.86 7.10 -5.83
N PRO A 39 3.29 6.55 -4.67
CA PRO A 39 3.20 7.26 -3.41
C PRO A 39 4.20 8.42 -3.34
N VAL A 40 3.76 9.52 -2.75
CA VAL A 40 4.64 10.56 -2.23
C VAL A 40 4.46 10.62 -0.71
N PHE A 41 5.56 10.62 0.02
CA PHE A 41 5.55 10.58 1.48
C PHE A 41 6.08 11.90 2.06
N SER A 42 5.51 12.33 3.18
CA SER A 42 6.21 13.28 4.04
C SER A 42 7.50 12.64 4.55
N ARG A 43 8.47 13.46 4.97
CA ARG A 43 9.76 12.95 5.49
C ARG A 43 9.58 11.98 6.66
N GLU A 44 8.61 12.22 7.54
CA GLU A 44 8.32 11.36 8.68
C GLU A 44 7.67 10.05 8.27
N ALA A 45 6.64 10.11 7.41
CA ALA A 45 6.00 8.91 6.88
C ALA A 45 7.00 8.05 6.11
N TRP A 46 7.88 8.66 5.32
CA TRP A 46 8.92 7.96 4.57
C TRP A 46 9.84 7.15 5.48
N ARG A 47 10.27 7.69 6.62
CA ARG A 47 11.13 6.94 7.55
C ARG A 47 10.46 5.67 8.05
N CYS A 48 9.17 5.73 8.38
CA CYS A 48 8.41 4.55 8.77
C CYS A 48 8.23 3.56 7.62
N VAL A 49 7.83 4.04 6.44
CA VAL A 49 7.62 3.20 5.25
C VAL A 49 8.92 2.54 4.79
N TRP A 50 10.05 3.25 4.88
CA TRP A 50 11.36 2.72 4.58
C TRP A 50 11.69 1.47 5.40
N HIS A 51 11.28 1.42 6.67
CA HIS A 51 11.45 0.23 7.50
C HIS A 51 10.48 -0.92 7.14
N MET A 52 9.37 -0.63 6.46
CA MET A 52 8.45 -1.65 5.93
C MET A 52 8.98 -2.30 4.65
N ILE A 53 9.70 -1.55 3.82
CA ILE A 53 10.28 -2.02 2.56
C ILE A 53 11.65 -2.67 2.84
N GLN A 54 11.75 -4.00 2.78
CA GLN A 54 13.02 -4.72 3.05
C GLN A 54 13.37 -5.78 2.01
N ASN A 55 12.70 -5.78 0.87
CA ASN A 55 12.99 -6.63 -0.27
C ASN A 55 12.64 -5.85 -1.55
N ASP A 56 12.87 -6.46 -2.71
CA ASP A 56 12.66 -5.83 -4.01
C ASP A 56 11.18 -5.45 -4.24
N LEU A 57 10.27 -5.96 -3.39
CA LEU A 57 8.82 -5.74 -3.46
C LEU A 57 8.34 -5.84 -4.90
N VAL A 58 8.71 -6.96 -5.54
CA VAL A 58 8.43 -7.24 -6.95
C VAL A 58 6.91 -7.23 -7.23
N HIS A 59 6.10 -7.17 -6.16
CA HIS A 59 4.70 -6.81 -6.19
C HIS A 59 4.34 -5.87 -5.02
N GLY A 60 4.04 -4.60 -5.31
CA GLY A 60 3.58 -3.62 -4.31
C GLY A 60 2.11 -3.79 -3.89
N TRP A 61 1.37 -4.70 -4.52
CA TRP A 61 -0.04 -4.96 -4.20
C TRP A 61 -0.17 -5.47 -2.77
N GLY A 62 -1.01 -4.81 -1.97
CA GLY A 62 -1.20 -5.16 -0.57
C GLY A 62 -0.36 -4.32 0.41
N LEU A 63 0.76 -3.74 -0.03
CA LEU A 63 1.62 -2.90 0.82
C LEU A 63 0.91 -1.60 1.22
N ASP A 64 0.15 -1.04 0.29
CA ASP A 64 -0.71 0.13 0.46
C ASP A 64 -1.64 0.04 1.68
N PHE A 65 -2.19 -1.15 1.97
CA PHE A 65 -2.98 -1.39 3.19
C PHE A 65 -2.19 -1.22 4.49
N ALA A 66 -0.86 -1.38 4.44
CA ALA A 66 0.00 -1.23 5.61
C ALA A 66 0.53 0.20 5.79
N LEU A 67 0.62 1.00 4.72
CA LEU A 67 1.19 2.36 4.77
C LEU A 67 0.45 3.28 5.74
N ARG A 68 -0.85 3.07 5.95
CA ARG A 68 -1.64 3.80 6.95
C ARG A 68 -1.10 3.69 8.38
N ARG A 69 -0.32 2.65 8.70
CA ARG A 69 0.31 2.49 10.02
C ARG A 69 1.42 3.53 10.27
N CYS A 70 1.90 4.22 9.23
CA CYS A 70 2.92 5.25 9.35
C CYS A 70 2.38 6.65 9.64
N VAL A 71 1.06 6.80 9.80
CA VAL A 71 0.40 8.09 10.05
C VAL A 71 -0.84 7.92 10.93
N GLU A 72 -1.03 8.83 11.89
CA GLU A 72 -2.20 8.84 12.80
C GLU A 72 -2.79 10.26 12.91
N PRO A 73 -4.10 10.49 12.70
CA PRO A 73 -5.08 9.54 12.14
C PRO A 73 -4.92 9.40 10.62
N ALA A 74 -4.95 8.17 10.13
CA ALA A 74 -4.64 7.89 8.72
C ALA A 74 -5.58 8.58 7.72
N HIS A 75 -6.88 8.62 8.03
CA HIS A 75 -7.91 9.18 7.14
C HIS A 75 -7.78 10.69 6.93
N GLU A 76 -7.08 11.41 7.80
CA GLU A 76 -6.81 12.85 7.64
C GLU A 76 -5.47 13.14 6.94
N LYS A 77 -4.55 12.17 6.98
CA LYS A 77 -3.16 12.35 6.55
C LYS A 77 -2.85 11.76 5.18
N ILE A 78 -3.69 10.86 4.68
CA ILE A 78 -3.56 10.28 3.35
C ILE A 78 -4.52 10.99 2.39
N GLY A 79 -4.11 11.13 1.12
CA GLY A 79 -4.94 11.69 0.08
C GLY A 79 -4.37 11.46 -1.31
N VAL A 80 -5.18 11.72 -2.33
CA VAL A 80 -4.80 11.68 -3.75
C VAL A 80 -4.37 13.07 -4.17
N VAL A 81 -3.15 13.20 -4.70
CA VAL A 81 -2.72 14.40 -5.41
C VAL A 81 -3.20 14.27 -6.85
N ASP A 82 -4.05 15.19 -7.31
CA ASP A 82 -4.65 15.14 -8.65
C ASP A 82 -4.22 16.30 -9.57
N SER A 83 -3.18 17.04 -9.14
CA SER A 83 -2.55 18.10 -9.93
C SER A 83 -1.82 17.59 -11.16
N GLN A 84 -1.34 16.33 -11.13
CA GLN A 84 -0.70 15.63 -12.25
C GLN A 84 -1.14 14.17 -12.30
N TRP A 85 -1.48 13.68 -13.50
CA TRP A 85 -1.79 12.27 -13.69
C TRP A 85 -0.55 11.49 -14.11
N ILE A 86 -0.48 10.24 -13.69
CA ILE A 86 0.52 9.27 -14.13
C ILE A 86 -0.20 8.22 -14.96
N ILE A 87 0.35 7.92 -16.13
CA ILE A 87 -0.17 6.85 -16.99
C ILE A 87 0.51 5.55 -16.58
N HIS A 88 -0.28 4.62 -16.04
CA HIS A 88 0.17 3.26 -15.79
C HIS A 88 0.01 2.42 -17.06
N GLN A 89 1.12 2.05 -17.70
CA GLN A 89 1.11 1.31 -18.97
C GLN A 89 0.73 -0.17 -18.84
N VAL A 90 0.62 -0.69 -17.61
CA VAL A 90 0.32 -2.11 -17.32
C VAL A 90 1.36 -3.08 -17.93
N ILE A 91 2.56 -2.60 -18.25
CA ILE A 91 3.65 -3.43 -18.79
C ILE A 91 4.46 -3.99 -17.61
N PRO A 92 4.52 -5.31 -17.42
CA PRO A 92 5.33 -5.90 -16.37
C PRO A 92 6.82 -5.68 -16.65
N SER A 93 7.47 -4.80 -15.89
CA SER A 93 8.88 -4.43 -16.10
C SER A 93 9.88 -5.47 -15.61
N LEU A 94 9.48 -6.34 -14.67
CA LEU A 94 10.37 -7.31 -14.02
C LEU A 94 10.18 -8.75 -14.51
N GLY A 95 9.30 -8.99 -15.50
CA GLY A 95 8.94 -10.34 -15.95
C GLY A 95 10.12 -11.19 -16.47
N SER A 96 11.19 -10.56 -16.95
CA SER A 96 12.42 -11.22 -17.40
C SER A 96 13.47 -11.42 -16.31
N GLN A 97 13.27 -10.88 -15.10
CA GLN A 97 14.23 -10.91 -13.99
C GLN A 97 14.07 -12.13 -13.05
N GLY A 98 13.47 -13.20 -13.56
CA GLY A 98 13.34 -14.46 -12.83
C GLY A 98 14.32 -15.48 -13.35
N GLU A 99 14.82 -16.32 -12.46
CA GLU A 99 15.67 -17.44 -12.85
C GLU A 99 14.84 -18.50 -13.57
N SER A 100 15.32 -18.93 -14.73
CA SER A 100 14.71 -20.02 -15.49
C SER A 100 15.22 -21.35 -14.94
N GLU A 101 14.62 -21.81 -13.85
CA GLU A 101 14.95 -23.11 -13.27
C GLU A 101 13.95 -24.18 -13.68
N LYS A 102 14.44 -25.40 -13.93
CA LYS A 102 13.62 -26.62 -14.09
C LYS A 102 12.54 -26.50 -15.19
N GLY A 103 12.85 -25.80 -16.28
CA GLY A 103 11.92 -25.59 -17.41
C GLY A 103 10.84 -24.52 -17.16
N LYS A 104 10.88 -23.80 -16.03
CA LYS A 104 10.04 -22.62 -15.81
C LYS A 104 10.59 -21.43 -16.59
N SER A 105 9.69 -20.63 -17.13
CA SER A 105 10.01 -19.33 -17.74
C SER A 105 10.30 -18.26 -16.68
N PRO A 106 11.10 -17.21 -17.00
CA PRO A 106 11.49 -16.16 -16.04
C PRO A 106 10.32 -15.54 -15.26
N TRP A 107 9.19 -15.27 -15.92
CA TRP A 107 8.03 -14.62 -15.28
C TRP A 107 7.40 -15.50 -14.19
N GLN A 108 7.53 -16.83 -14.30
CA GLN A 108 7.06 -17.75 -13.27
C GLN A 108 7.94 -17.67 -12.03
N GLY A 109 9.27 -17.56 -12.21
CA GLY A 109 10.21 -17.34 -11.11
C GLY A 109 9.97 -16.00 -10.40
N VAL A 110 9.71 -14.93 -11.16
CA VAL A 110 9.29 -13.63 -10.61
C VAL A 110 8.02 -13.77 -9.78
N ARG A 111 6.97 -14.44 -10.31
CA ARG A 111 5.71 -14.64 -9.58
C ARG A 111 5.88 -15.44 -8.29
N GLU A 112 6.75 -16.44 -8.30
CA GLU A 112 7.09 -17.24 -7.12
C GLU A 112 7.80 -16.38 -6.06
N ARG A 113 8.80 -15.60 -6.47
CA ARG A 113 9.48 -14.62 -5.61
C ARG A 113 8.50 -13.62 -4.99
N CYS A 114 7.59 -13.04 -5.78
CA CYS A 114 6.56 -12.13 -5.29
C CYS A 114 5.72 -12.74 -4.16
N ARG A 115 5.30 -14.01 -4.29
CA ARG A 115 4.48 -14.69 -3.26
C ARG A 115 5.27 -14.92 -1.97
N ASN A 116 6.54 -15.30 -2.10
CA ASN A 116 7.42 -15.50 -0.96
C ASN A 116 7.67 -14.17 -0.22
N GLU A 117 7.98 -13.11 -0.96
CA GLU A 117 8.16 -11.74 -0.42
C GLU A 117 6.91 -11.24 0.31
N TRP A 118 5.73 -11.45 -0.30
CA TRP A 118 4.46 -11.08 0.32
C TRP A 118 4.21 -11.83 1.63
N THR A 119 4.47 -13.13 1.65
CA THR A 119 4.31 -13.96 2.87
C THR A 119 5.24 -13.49 3.99
N MET A 120 6.51 -13.20 3.66
CA MET A 120 7.46 -12.64 4.63
C MET A 120 7.00 -11.29 5.18
N PHE A 121 6.48 -10.41 4.31
CA PHE A 121 5.95 -9.12 4.72
C PHE A 121 4.77 -9.27 5.69
N GLN A 122 3.77 -10.10 5.35
CA GLN A 122 2.61 -10.35 6.20
C GLN A 122 3.01 -10.87 7.58
N ASN A 123 3.94 -11.83 7.64
CA ASN A 123 4.44 -12.38 8.91
C ASN A 123 5.07 -11.29 9.78
N ARG A 124 5.94 -10.44 9.21
CA ARG A 124 6.57 -9.35 9.96
C ARG A 124 5.55 -8.34 10.49
N VAL A 125 4.55 -7.98 9.69
CA VAL A 125 3.49 -7.06 10.13
C VAL A 125 2.69 -7.67 11.27
N ALA A 126 2.32 -8.96 11.18
CA ALA A 126 1.60 -9.67 12.24
C ALA A 126 2.43 -9.74 13.53
N GLU A 127 3.73 -10.00 13.45
CA GLU A 127 4.62 -9.96 14.61
C GLU A 127 4.73 -8.57 15.24
N ALA A 128 4.80 -7.52 14.42
CA ALA A 128 4.81 -6.14 14.90
C ALA A 128 3.49 -5.79 15.60
N ASP A 129 2.35 -6.16 15.03
CA ASP A 129 1.03 -5.96 15.63
C ASP A 129 0.94 -6.71 16.99
N LYS A 130 1.42 -7.95 17.06
CA LYS A 130 1.48 -8.71 18.31
C LYS A 130 2.32 -8.00 19.38
N LYS A 131 3.54 -7.57 19.04
CA LYS A 131 4.43 -6.83 19.96
C LYS A 131 3.82 -5.52 20.43
N TYR A 132 3.19 -4.77 19.52
CA TYR A 132 2.49 -3.53 19.85
C TYR A 132 1.37 -3.80 20.87
N MET A 133 0.53 -4.81 20.61
CA MET A 133 -0.55 -5.18 21.52
C MET A 133 -0.03 -5.63 22.87
N GLU A 134 1.06 -6.41 22.93
CA GLU A 134 1.69 -6.83 24.20
C GLU A 134 2.22 -5.64 25.02
N GLN A 135 2.90 -4.69 24.37
CA GLN A 135 3.41 -3.48 25.02
C GLN A 135 2.29 -2.58 25.58
N HIS A 136 1.13 -2.57 24.94
CA HIS A 136 0.00 -1.73 25.31
C HIS A 136 -1.03 -2.44 26.21
N LYS A 137 -1.03 -3.78 26.25
CA LYS A 137 -1.82 -4.58 27.21
C LYS A 137 -1.37 -4.39 28.66
N VAL A 138 -0.11 -3.98 28.89
CA VAL A 138 0.42 -3.72 30.24
C VAL A 138 0.00 -2.33 30.77
N LYS A 139 -0.70 -1.51 29.96
CA LYS A 139 -1.13 -0.15 30.32
C LYS A 139 -2.65 -0.01 30.55
N GLY A 140 -3.38 -1.13 30.69
CA GLY A 140 -4.81 -1.17 31.00
C GLY A 140 -5.08 -1.55 32.45
#